data_AF-A0A0P9PSZ7-F1
#
_entry.id   AF-A0A0P9PSZ7-F1
#
_cell.length_a   1.000
_cell.length_b   1.000
_cell.length_c   1.000
_cell.angle_alpha   90.00
_cell.angle_beta   90.00
_cell.angle_gamma   90.00
#
_symmetry.space_group_name_H-M   'P 1'
#
loop_
_entity.id
_entity.type
_entity.pdbx_description
1 polymer ?
#
loop_
_entity_poly.entity_id
_entity_poly.type
_entity_poly.pdbx_seq_one_letter_code
_entity_poly.pdbx_strand_id
1 'polypeptide(L)'
;MDGLLAANPIEVPKALLENEVNRLRVQAVQQFGGNIKPDQLPAELFEEQAKRRVELGLIVAEVVKQFDLKPDDARVREMIQEMASAYQEPEQVVAWYYKNEQQMNEVRSVVLEEQVVDTVLQKASVT
;
A
#
# COMPACT_ATOMS: atom_id res chain seq x y z
N MET A 1 5.88 -9.04 6.80
CA MET A 1 4.68 -9.29 5.99
C MET A 1 4.49 -10.75 5.63
N ASP A 2 5.52 -11.47 5.17
CA ASP A 2 5.36 -12.88 4.73
C ASP A 2 4.86 -13.83 5.82
N GLY A 3 5.29 -13.59 7.07
CA GLY A 3 4.74 -14.30 8.23
C GLY A 3 3.23 -14.10 8.43
N LEU A 4 2.68 -12.92 8.09
CA LEU A 4 1.23 -12.67 8.18
C LEU A 4 0.47 -13.54 7.18
N LEU A 5 0.97 -13.66 5.95
CA LEU A 5 0.35 -14.52 4.94
C LEU A 5 0.41 -15.99 5.30
N ALA A 6 1.58 -16.47 5.74
CA ALA A 6 1.76 -17.87 6.12
C ALA A 6 0.90 -18.27 7.34
N ALA A 7 0.74 -17.37 8.30
CA ALA A 7 -0.06 -17.61 9.51
C ALA A 7 -1.57 -17.46 9.28
N ASN A 8 -2.00 -16.75 8.23
CA ASN A 8 -3.40 -16.43 7.97
C ASN A 8 -3.78 -16.80 6.53
N PRO A 9 -3.93 -18.11 6.22
CA PRO A 9 -4.45 -18.52 4.92
C PRO A 9 -5.90 -18.06 4.77
N ILE A 10 -6.16 -17.18 3.81
CA ILE A 10 -7.51 -16.66 3.52
C ILE A 10 -7.85 -16.87 2.05
N GLU A 11 -9.14 -17.08 1.77
CA GLU A 11 -9.61 -17.13 0.39
C GLU A 11 -9.79 -15.72 -0.16
N VAL A 12 -9.18 -15.46 -1.31
CA VAL A 12 -9.30 -14.17 -2.00
C VAL A 12 -10.58 -14.11 -2.83
N PRO A 13 -11.46 -13.10 -2.62
CA PRO A 13 -12.60 -12.90 -3.49
C PRO A 13 -12.16 -12.67 -4.94
N LYS A 14 -12.71 -13.45 -5.87
CA LYS A 14 -12.35 -13.42 -7.30
C LYS A 14 -12.39 -12.01 -7.90
N ALA A 15 -13.41 -11.22 -7.55
CA ALA A 15 -13.53 -9.85 -8.03
C ALA A 15 -12.37 -8.95 -7.57
N LEU A 16 -11.87 -9.12 -6.35
CA LEU A 16 -10.72 -8.35 -5.85
C LEU A 16 -9.43 -8.79 -6.54
N LEU A 17 -9.27 -10.10 -6.79
CA LEU A 17 -8.13 -10.63 -7.54
C LEU A 17 -8.10 -10.07 -8.97
N GLU A 18 -9.21 -10.13 -9.69
CA GLU A 18 -9.33 -9.62 -11.06
C GLU A 18 -9.03 -8.11 -11.13
N ASN A 19 -9.54 -7.34 -10.18
CA ASN A 19 -9.25 -5.91 -10.07
C ASN A 19 -7.75 -5.65 -9.87
N GLU A 20 -7.09 -6.43 -9.01
CA GLU A 20 -5.66 -6.26 -8.76
C GLU A 20 -4.80 -6.70 -9.95
N VAL A 21 -5.16 -7.80 -10.62
CA VAL A 21 -4.52 -8.21 -11.88
C VAL A 21 -4.60 -7.09 -12.92
N ASN A 22 -5.77 -6.46 -13.06
CA ASN A 22 -5.93 -5.34 -14.00
C ASN A 22 -5.10 -4.12 -13.60
N ARG A 23 -4.99 -3.80 -12.30
CA ARG A 23 -4.09 -2.74 -11.82
C ARG A 23 -2.63 -3.03 -12.15
N LEU A 24 -2.17 -4.26 -11.90
CA LEU A 24 -0.81 -4.68 -12.21
C LEU A 24 -0.49 -4.62 -13.71
N ARG A 25 -1.44 -5.00 -14.57
CA ARG A 25 -1.30 -4.86 -16.03
C ARG A 25 -1.13 -3.40 -16.46
N VAL A 26 -1.95 -2.50 -15.92
CA VAL A 26 -1.83 -1.05 -16.20
C VAL A 26 -0.47 -0.53 -15.75
N GLN A 27 -0.02 -0.91 -14.55
CA GLN A 27 1.29 -0.54 -14.02
C GLN A 27 2.43 -1.05 -14.91
N ALA A 28 2.36 -2.31 -15.35
CA ALA A 28 3.36 -2.89 -16.24
C ALA A 28 3.42 -2.12 -17.58
N VAL A 29 2.28 -1.85 -18.20
CA VAL A 29 2.22 -1.06 -19.46
C VAL A 29 2.86 0.31 -19.31
N GLN A 30 2.62 1.00 -18.20
CA GLN A 30 3.23 2.31 -17.92
C GLN A 30 4.76 2.21 -17.83
N GLN A 31 5.30 1.14 -17.23
CA GLN A 31 6.74 0.90 -17.14
C GLN A 31 7.37 0.57 -18.50
N PHE A 32 6.66 -0.12 -19.39
CA PHE A 32 7.13 -0.47 -20.73
C PHE A 32 6.87 0.61 -21.80
N GLY A 33 6.47 1.82 -21.39
CA GLY A 33 6.33 2.97 -22.30
C GLY A 33 5.01 3.02 -23.10
N GLY A 34 3.97 2.31 -22.67
CA GLY A 34 2.59 2.53 -23.16
C GLY A 34 2.25 1.97 -24.55
N ASN A 35 3.18 1.30 -25.24
CA ASN A 35 2.95 0.77 -26.58
C ASN A 35 2.11 -0.52 -26.63
N ILE A 36 1.83 -1.13 -25.48
CA ILE A 36 1.04 -2.36 -25.35
C ILE A 36 -0.21 -2.01 -24.53
N LYS A 37 -1.38 -2.55 -24.90
CA LYS A 37 -2.57 -2.35 -24.08
C LYS A 37 -2.59 -3.34 -22.89
N PRO A 38 -3.11 -2.95 -21.72
CA PRO A 38 -3.07 -3.81 -20.51
C PRO A 38 -3.71 -5.20 -20.69
N ASP A 39 -4.78 -5.29 -21.49
CA ASP A 39 -5.50 -6.52 -21.81
C ASP A 39 -4.70 -7.50 -22.68
N GLN A 40 -3.65 -7.02 -23.36
CA GLN A 40 -2.75 -7.86 -24.16
C GLN A 40 -1.72 -8.61 -23.32
N LEU A 41 -1.54 -8.24 -22.04
CA LEU A 41 -0.66 -8.94 -21.12
C LEU A 41 -1.43 -10.12 -20.47
N PRO A 42 -0.94 -11.37 -20.55
CA PRO A 42 -1.62 -12.52 -19.93
C PRO A 42 -1.87 -12.31 -18.43
N ALA A 43 -3.05 -12.71 -17.94
CA ALA A 43 -3.48 -12.47 -16.55
C ALA A 43 -2.62 -13.29 -15.58
N GLU A 44 -2.29 -14.51 -16.01
CA GLU A 44 -1.56 -15.54 -15.29
C GLU A 44 -0.18 -15.05 -14.84
N LEU A 45 0.40 -14.08 -15.56
CA LEU A 45 1.66 -13.44 -15.17
C LEU A 45 1.56 -12.62 -13.87
N PHE A 46 0.34 -12.18 -13.53
CA PHE A 46 0.09 -11.29 -12.40
C PHE A 46 -0.75 -11.95 -11.30
N GLU A 47 -1.34 -13.12 -11.54
CA GLU A 47 -2.28 -13.75 -10.60
C GLU A 47 -1.67 -14.00 -9.23
N GLU A 48 -0.46 -14.58 -9.14
CA GLU A 48 0.17 -14.82 -7.84
C GLU A 48 0.50 -13.53 -7.10
N GLN A 49 1.04 -12.53 -7.80
CA GLN A 49 1.36 -11.24 -7.21
C GLN A 49 0.09 -10.51 -6.75
N ALA A 50 -0.94 -10.53 -7.59
CA ALA A 50 -2.25 -9.94 -7.29
C ALA A 50 -2.87 -10.60 -6.07
N LYS A 51 -2.88 -11.94 -6.03
CA LYS A 51 -3.38 -12.72 -4.89
C LYS A 51 -2.67 -12.31 -3.60
N ARG A 52 -1.34 -12.31 -3.60
CA ARG A 52 -0.54 -11.91 -2.44
C ARG A 52 -0.86 -10.49 -1.95
N ARG A 53 -1.04 -9.53 -2.88
CA ARG A 53 -1.39 -8.15 -2.54
C ARG A 53 -2.79 -8.04 -1.95
N VAL A 54 -3.76 -8.73 -2.52
CA VAL A 54 -5.13 -8.72 -2.00
C VAL A 54 -5.19 -9.38 -0.62
N GLU A 55 -4.51 -10.52 -0.43
CA GLU A 55 -4.46 -11.18 0.87
C GLU A 55 -3.87 -10.27 1.95
N LEU A 56 -2.71 -9.66 1.68
CA LEU A 56 -2.10 -8.70 2.60
C LEU A 56 -3.02 -7.51 2.88
N GLY A 57 -3.64 -6.93 1.84
CA GLY A 57 -4.55 -5.80 2.00
C GLY A 57 -5.75 -6.15 2.89
N LEU A 58 -6.31 -7.35 2.76
CA LEU A 58 -7.42 -7.82 3.60
C LEU A 58 -6.99 -8.04 5.05
N ILE A 59 -5.82 -8.65 5.28
CA ILE A 59 -5.28 -8.84 6.63
C ILE A 59 -5.01 -7.49 7.30
N VAL A 60 -4.34 -6.58 6.60
CA VAL A 60 -4.04 -5.22 7.10
C VAL A 60 -5.34 -4.48 7.42
N ALA A 61 -6.33 -4.51 6.53
CA ALA A 61 -7.62 -3.86 6.76
C ALA A 61 -8.34 -4.43 8.00
N GLU A 62 -8.28 -5.73 8.22
CA GLU A 62 -8.86 -6.37 9.40
C GLU A 62 -8.11 -5.96 10.69
N VAL A 63 -6.77 -5.86 10.67
CA VAL A 63 -6.00 -5.36 11.81
C VAL A 63 -6.36 -3.91 12.12
N VAL A 64 -6.40 -3.03 11.12
CA VAL A 64 -6.83 -1.63 11.27
C VAL A 64 -8.19 -1.56 11.96
N LYS A 65 -9.15 -2.37 11.48
CA LYS A 65 -10.51 -2.41 12.04
C LYS A 65 -10.55 -2.95 13.46
N GLN A 66 -9.84 -4.04 13.75
CA GLN A 66 -9.84 -4.67 15.08
C GLN A 66 -9.22 -3.78 16.16
N PHE A 67 -8.23 -2.97 15.81
CA PHE A 67 -7.53 -2.08 16.75
C PHE A 67 -7.93 -0.61 16.63
N ASP A 68 -8.97 -0.28 15.85
CA ASP A 68 -9.40 1.11 15.54
C ASP A 68 -8.22 2.02 15.17
N LEU A 69 -7.31 1.51 14.34
CA LEU A 69 -6.12 2.26 13.96
C LEU A 69 -6.50 3.42 13.06
N LYS A 70 -5.95 4.59 13.37
CA LYS A 70 -6.05 5.80 12.56
C LYS A 70 -4.65 6.29 12.25
N PRO A 71 -4.41 6.85 11.05
CA PRO A 71 -3.14 7.46 10.73
C PRO A 71 -2.79 8.50 11.81
N ASP A 72 -1.60 8.37 12.39
CA ASP A 72 -1.09 9.34 13.34
C ASP A 72 -0.67 10.62 12.61
N ASP A 73 -1.35 11.73 12.89
CA ASP A 73 -1.11 13.01 12.21
C ASP A 73 0.32 13.55 12.41
N ALA A 74 0.97 13.22 13.53
CA ALA A 74 2.35 13.63 13.78
C ALA A 74 3.31 12.83 12.89
N ARG A 75 3.13 11.50 12.79
CA ARG A 75 3.90 10.65 11.86
C ARG A 75 3.66 11.03 10.41
N VAL A 76 2.43 11.37 10.02
CA VAL A 76 2.12 11.89 8.68
C VAL A 76 2.91 13.15 8.39
N ARG A 77 2.94 14.10 9.33
CA ARG A 77 3.71 15.34 9.17
C ARG A 77 5.21 15.05 9.05
N GLU A 78 5.74 14.20 9.91
CA GLU A 78 7.15 13.80 9.91
C GLU A 78 7.55 13.17 8.57
N MET A 79 6.76 12.23 8.08
CA MET A 79 6.99 11.58 6.79
C MET A 79 6.97 12.59 5.63
N ILE A 80 6.02 13.53 5.60
CA ILE A 80 5.99 14.59 4.58
C ILE A 80 7.26 15.44 4.65
N GLN A 81 7.73 15.77 5.85
CA GLN A 81 8.95 16.55 6.04
C GLN A 81 10.19 15.77 5.57
N GLU A 82 10.27 14.48 5.86
CA GLU A 82 11.34 13.60 5.40
C GLU A 82 11.36 13.51 3.88
N MET A 83 10.21 13.23 3.24
CA MET A 83 10.07 13.19 1.78
C MET A 83 10.46 14.52 1.13
N ALA A 84 10.07 15.64 1.74
CA ALA A 84 10.40 16.97 1.24
C ALA A 84 11.88 17.35 1.42
N SER A 85 12.57 16.78 2.41
CA SER A 85 13.96 17.13 2.75
C SER A 85 14.97 16.83 1.62
N ALA A 86 14.62 15.91 0.72
CA ALA A 86 15.43 15.57 -0.45
C ALA A 86 15.39 16.65 -1.56
N TYR A 87 14.52 17.64 -1.46
CA TYR A 87 14.32 18.68 -2.46
C TYR A 87 15.00 20.00 -2.08
N GLN A 88 15.31 20.83 -3.08
CA GLN A 88 15.93 22.14 -2.88
C GLN A 88 15.02 23.13 -2.12
N GLU A 89 13.70 23.01 -2.31
CA GLU A 89 12.70 23.89 -1.71
C GLU A 89 11.69 23.06 -0.90
N PRO A 90 12.09 22.49 0.26
CA PRO A 90 11.29 21.54 1.02
C PRO A 90 9.94 22.13 1.44
N GLU A 91 9.89 23.41 1.79
CA GLU A 91 8.67 24.10 2.21
C GLU A 91 7.58 24.11 1.12
N GLN A 92 7.98 24.26 -0.15
CA GLN A 92 7.05 24.22 -1.27
C GLN A 92 6.51 22.81 -1.50
N VAL A 93 7.35 21.79 -1.34
CA VAL A 93 6.94 20.39 -1.44
C VAL A 93 5.95 20.02 -0.33
N VAL A 94 6.25 20.42 0.91
CA VAL A 94 5.32 20.25 2.04
C VAL A 94 3.97 20.91 1.74
N ALA A 95 3.98 22.17 1.29
CA ALA A 95 2.76 22.89 0.96
C ALA A 95 1.98 22.24 -0.20
N TRP A 96 2.68 21.64 -1.17
CA TRP A 96 2.06 20.88 -2.25
C TRP A 96 1.32 19.64 -1.75
N TYR A 97 1.93 18.86 -0.85
CA TYR A 97 1.25 17.72 -0.22
C TYR A 97 -0.04 18.18 0.47
N TYR A 98 0.02 19.18 1.35
CA TYR A 98 -1.16 19.66 2.09
C TYR A 98 -2.28 20.22 1.20
N LYS A 99 -1.97 20.69 -0.02
CA LYS A 99 -2.98 21.15 -0.99
C LYS A 99 -3.54 20.03 -1.87
N ASN A 100 -2.91 18.85 -1.85
CA ASN A 100 -3.27 17.71 -2.68
C ASN A 100 -3.81 16.57 -1.81
N GLU A 101 -5.13 16.48 -1.69
CA GLU A 101 -5.79 15.45 -0.86
C GLU A 101 -5.42 14.02 -1.27
N GLN A 102 -5.22 13.76 -2.57
CA GLN A 102 -4.82 12.44 -3.04
C GLN A 102 -3.45 12.07 -2.45
N GLN A 103 -2.48 12.98 -2.53
CA GLN A 103 -1.13 12.77 -2.02
C GLN A 103 -1.11 12.67 -0.49
N MET A 104 -1.92 13.47 0.21
CA MET A 104 -2.11 13.32 1.66
C MET A 104 -2.65 11.94 2.03
N ASN A 105 -3.60 11.42 1.26
CA ASN A 105 -4.19 10.11 1.52
C ASN A 105 -3.20 8.97 1.24
N GLU A 106 -2.33 9.12 0.24
CA GLU A 106 -1.22 8.19 -0.02
C GLU A 106 -0.27 8.15 1.19
N VAL A 107 0.19 9.29 1.70
CA VAL A 107 1.06 9.33 2.89
C VAL A 107 0.37 8.76 4.13
N ARG A 108 -0.90 9.12 4.37
CA ARG A 108 -1.70 8.56 5.48
C ARG A 108 -1.82 7.04 5.39
N SER A 109 -1.94 6.50 4.18
CA SER A 109 -2.03 5.05 3.97
C SER A 109 -0.72 4.36 4.35
N VAL A 110 0.43 4.95 3.99
CA VAL A 110 1.75 4.43 4.38
C VAL A 110 1.93 4.48 5.90
N VAL A 111 1.62 5.60 6.54
CA VAL A 111 1.71 5.72 8.01
C VAL A 111 0.81 4.70 8.71
N LEU A 112 -0.41 4.49 8.21
CA LEU A 112 -1.32 3.49 8.76
C LEU A 112 -0.76 2.07 8.61
N GLU A 113 -0.13 1.76 7.47
CA GLU A 113 0.52 0.47 7.25
C GLU A 113 1.69 0.25 8.23
N GLU A 114 2.53 1.27 8.47
CA GLU A 114 3.59 1.19 9.47
C GLU A 114 3.01 0.96 10.88
N GLN A 115 1.94 1.66 11.25
CA GLN A 115 1.26 1.45 12.54
C GLN A 115 0.68 0.04 12.67
N VAL A 116 0.20 -0.56 11.58
CA VAL A 116 -0.25 -1.95 11.55
C VAL A 116 0.93 -2.90 11.82
N VAL A 117 2.07 -2.67 11.18
CA VAL A 117 3.29 -3.45 11.43
C VAL A 117 3.72 -3.33 12.89
N ASP A 118 3.77 -2.12 13.44
CA ASP A 118 4.11 -1.88 14.85
C ASP A 118 3.16 -2.63 15.80
N THR A 119 1.85 -2.57 15.52
CA THR A 119 0.82 -3.26 16.31
C THR A 119 0.98 -4.77 16.29
N VAL A 120 1.27 -5.33 15.12
CA VAL A 120 1.53 -6.78 14.95
C VAL A 120 2.80 -7.16 15.71
N LEU A 121 3.88 -6.39 15.58
CA LEU A 121 5.16 -6.67 16.25
C LEU A 121 5.06 -6.64 17.77
N GLN A 122 4.28 -5.70 18.33
CA GLN A 122 4.03 -5.64 19.78
C GLN A 122 3.32 -6.89 20.32
N LYS A 123 2.59 -7.61 19.48
CA LYS A 123 1.87 -8.85 19.85
C LYS A 123 2.61 -10.11 19.43
N ALA A 124 3.56 -10.00 18.51
CA ALA A 124 4.39 -11.10 18.09
C ALA A 124 5.46 -11.40 19.14
N SER A 125 5.80 -12.67 19.29
CA SER A 125 6.97 -13.06 20.09
C SER A 125 8.23 -12.76 19.29
N VAL A 126 8.85 -11.60 19.54
CA VAL A 126 10.15 -11.23 18.97
C VAL A 126 11.24 -11.73 19.92
N THR A 127 12.12 -12.62 19.44
CA THR A 127 13.29 -13.12 20.19
C THR A 127 14.56 -12.76 19.44
#